data_AF-A0A402AWZ3-F1
#
_entry.id   AF-A0A402AWZ3-F1
#
_cell.length_a   1.000
_cell.length_b   1.000
_cell.length_c   1.000
_cell.angle_alpha   90.00
_cell.angle_beta   90.00
_cell.angle_gamma   90.00
#
_symmetry.space_group_name_H-M   'P 1'
#
loop_
_entity.id
_entity.type
_entity.pdbx_description
1 polymer ?
#
loop_
_entity_poly.entity_id
_entity_poly.type
_entity_poly.pdbx_seq_one_letter_code
_entity_poly.pdbx_strand_id
1 'polypeptide(L)'
;MLEAIFPAATTSMQAAPYDLVVLDLLLPGTMTGADVFFAIRKEFESWQLPVIIITAVSGPTLEQFRRILPDDVPLLRKPFAPRTLRQLISQLTDQ
;
A
#
# COMPACT_ATOMS: atom_id res chain seq x y z
N MET A 1 -16.58 -4.19 -2.12
CA MET A 1 -15.43 -4.19 -3.07
C MET A 1 -14.10 -4.23 -2.32
N LEU A 2 -13.84 -3.32 -1.38
CA LEU A 2 -12.85 -3.59 -0.32
C LEU A 2 -13.19 -4.85 0.48
N GLU A 3 -14.48 -5.19 0.62
CA GLU A 3 -14.95 -6.44 1.25
C GLU A 3 -14.44 -7.75 0.61
N ALA A 4 -13.93 -7.70 -0.63
CA ALA A 4 -13.29 -8.87 -1.26
C ALA A 4 -11.82 -9.02 -0.84
N ILE A 5 -11.20 -7.93 -0.36
CA ILE A 5 -9.82 -7.87 0.12
C ILE A 5 -9.81 -7.98 1.65
N PHE A 6 -10.72 -7.29 2.33
CA PHE A 6 -10.92 -7.33 3.77
C PHE A 6 -12.17 -8.17 4.03
N PRO A 7 -12.05 -9.39 4.59
CA PRO A 7 -13.22 -10.21 4.87
C PRO A 7 -14.19 -9.45 5.77
N ALA A 8 -15.46 -9.40 5.36
CA ALA A 8 -16.52 -8.70 6.09
C ALA A 8 -16.83 -9.42 7.41
N ALA A 9 -16.11 -9.07 8.47
CA ALA A 9 -16.54 -9.07 9.87
C ALA A 9 -15.31 -8.96 10.77
N THR A 10 -15.00 -7.74 11.20
CA THR A 10 -14.23 -7.55 12.43
C THR A 10 -15.01 -6.59 13.32
N THR A 11 -16.06 -7.14 13.93
CA THR A 11 -16.85 -6.51 14.98
C THR A 11 -15.96 -6.11 16.15
N SER A 12 -15.90 -4.80 16.40
CA SER A 12 -15.34 -4.14 17.60
C SER A 12 -13.86 -4.43 17.90
N MET A 13 -13.01 -3.41 17.68
CA MET A 13 -11.60 -3.31 18.16
C MET A 13 -10.58 -4.29 17.56
N GLN A 14 -10.70 -4.68 16.29
CA GLN A 14 -9.85 -5.72 15.73
C GLN A 14 -8.77 -5.17 14.80
N ALA A 15 -7.55 -5.65 15.02
CA ALA A 15 -6.37 -5.44 14.20
C ALA A 15 -6.67 -5.64 12.71
N ALA A 16 -5.92 -4.95 11.84
CA ALA A 16 -6.03 -5.16 10.41
C ALA A 16 -5.82 -6.65 10.10
N PRO A 17 -6.57 -7.26 9.17
CA PRO A 17 -6.48 -8.69 8.88
C PRO A 17 -5.16 -9.09 8.18
N TYR A 18 -4.29 -8.12 7.92
CA TYR A 18 -2.99 -8.26 7.31
C TYR A 18 -1.98 -7.41 8.08
N ASP A 19 -0.73 -7.85 8.12
CA ASP A 19 0.35 -7.09 8.77
C ASP A 19 0.90 -5.98 7.85
N LEU A 20 0.68 -6.09 6.53
CA LEU A 20 1.16 -5.15 5.52
C LEU A 20 0.44 -5.35 4.18
N VAL A 21 0.30 -4.28 3.40
CA VAL A 21 -0.17 -4.33 2.00
C VAL A 21 0.94 -3.96 1.04
N VAL A 22 1.16 -4.78 0.01
CA VAL A 22 1.98 -4.43 -1.16
C VAL A 22 1.05 -4.06 -2.32
N LEU A 23 1.10 -2.81 -2.78
CA LEU A 23 0.13 -2.25 -3.71
C LEU A 23 0.78 -1.83 -5.03
N ASP A 24 0.28 -2.33 -6.16
CA ASP A 24 0.66 -1.83 -7.47
C ASP A 24 -0.12 -0.54 -7.80
N LEU A 25 0.55 0.52 -8.29
CA LEU A 25 -0.15 1.72 -8.74
C LEU A 25 -0.90 1.52 -10.06
N LEU A 26 -0.35 0.69 -10.94
CA LEU A 26 -0.93 0.42 -12.26
C LEU A 26 -1.80 -0.83 -12.18
N LEU A 27 -2.96 -0.69 -11.56
CA LEU A 27 -3.98 -1.73 -11.58
C LEU A 27 -4.75 -1.70 -12.90
N PRO A 28 -4.97 -2.86 -13.56
CA PRO A 28 -5.90 -2.94 -14.68
C PRO A 28 -7.35 -2.84 -14.18
N GLY A 29 -8.24 -2.30 -15.01
CA GLY A 29 -9.66 -2.18 -14.71
C GLY A 29 -10.10 -0.76 -14.37
N THR A 30 -11.16 -0.62 -13.58
CA THR A 30 -11.81 0.66 -13.28
C THR A 30 -11.29 1.35 -12.02
N MET A 31 -10.59 0.64 -11.13
CA MET A 31 -9.93 1.22 -9.97
C MET A 31 -8.42 1.33 -10.21
N THR A 32 -7.86 2.48 -9.86
CA THR A 32 -6.42 2.69 -9.85
C THR A 32 -5.81 2.24 -8.52
N GLY A 33 -4.50 2.00 -8.47
CA GLY A 33 -3.84 1.74 -7.18
C GLY A 33 -3.94 2.91 -6.21
N ALA A 34 -4.09 4.15 -6.71
CA ALA A 34 -4.36 5.31 -5.87
C ALA A 34 -5.71 5.20 -5.15
N ASP A 35 -6.75 4.78 -5.88
CA ASP A 35 -8.09 4.60 -5.29
C ASP A 35 -8.07 3.55 -4.19
N VAL A 36 -7.34 2.45 -4.40
CA VAL A 36 -7.14 1.41 -3.38
C VAL A 36 -6.40 1.96 -2.16
N PHE A 37 -5.32 2.72 -2.36
CA PHE A 37 -4.57 3.35 -1.26
C PHE A 37 -5.46 4.26 -0.42
N PHE A 38 -6.22 5.16 -1.06
CA PHE A 38 -7.12 6.06 -0.33
C PHE A 38 -8.27 5.33 0.36
N ALA A 39 -8.77 4.26 -0.24
CA ALA A 39 -9.79 3.43 0.40
C ALA A 39 -9.25 2.74 1.66
N ILE A 40 -8.01 2.22 1.62
CA ILE A 40 -7.33 1.67 2.81
C ILE A 40 -7.16 2.75 3.89
N ARG A 41 -6.72 3.96 3.52
CA ARG A 41 -6.46 5.06 4.47
C ARG A 41 -7.72 5.67 5.09
N LYS A 42 -8.91 5.39 4.56
CA LYS A 42 -10.18 5.73 5.22
C LYS A 42 -10.52 4.79 6.37
N GLU A 43 -10.00 3.56 6.33
CA GLU A 43 -10.32 2.49 7.29
C GLU A 43 -9.18 2.28 8.30
N PHE A 44 -7.93 2.44 7.88
CA PHE A 44 -6.73 2.13 8.66
C PHE A 44 -5.69 3.26 8.62
N GLU A 45 -5.18 3.63 9.79
CA GLU A 45 -4.00 4.48 9.92
C GLU A 45 -2.72 3.79 9.41
N SER A 46 -1.69 4.56 9.08
CA SER A 46 -0.41 4.01 8.58
C SER A 46 0.21 2.96 9.50
N TRP A 47 0.11 3.17 10.80
CA TRP A 47 0.64 2.27 11.83
C TRP A 47 -0.22 1.02 12.06
N GLN A 48 -1.51 1.05 11.70
CA GLN A 48 -2.40 -0.11 11.82
C GLN A 48 -2.27 -1.06 10.64
N LEU A 49 -2.03 -0.50 9.45
CA LEU A 49 -1.84 -1.28 8.23
C LEU A 49 -0.81 -0.57 7.34
N PRO A 50 0.48 -0.90 7.45
CA PRO A 50 1.53 -0.38 6.59
C PRO A 50 1.25 -0.71 5.12
N VAL A 51 1.58 0.21 4.22
CA VAL A 51 1.44 0.02 2.77
C VAL A 51 2.78 0.29 2.10
N ILE A 52 3.25 -0.65 1.27
CA ILE A 52 4.37 -0.46 0.34
C ILE A 52 3.77 -0.29 -1.05
N ILE A 53 4.09 0.82 -1.70
CA ILE A 53 3.69 1.07 -3.08
C ILE A 53 4.76 0.54 -4.03
N ILE A 54 4.33 -0.19 -5.05
CA ILE A 54 5.17 -0.68 -6.13
C ILE A 54 4.66 -0.12 -7.46
N THR A 55 5.56 0.34 -8.32
CA THR A 55 5.12 0.94 -9.61
C THR A 55 6.13 0.78 -10.73
N ALA A 56 5.64 0.65 -11.97
CA ALA A 56 6.46 0.77 -13.18
C ALA A 56 6.53 2.21 -13.71
N VAL A 57 5.77 3.14 -13.13
CA VAL A 57 5.70 4.54 -13.54
C VAL A 57 7.05 5.23 -13.34
N SER A 58 7.36 6.19 -14.22
CA SER A 58 8.59 6.98 -14.16
C SER A 58 8.36 8.44 -14.52
N GLY A 59 9.33 9.30 -14.18
CA GLY A 59 9.31 10.71 -14.58
C GLY A 59 8.21 11.51 -13.87
N PRO A 60 7.56 12.47 -14.56
CA PRO A 60 6.63 13.42 -13.93
C PRO A 60 5.47 12.77 -13.18
N THR A 61 4.96 11.64 -13.67
CA THR A 61 3.87 10.92 -13.01
C THR A 61 4.31 10.32 -11.68
N LEU A 62 5.54 9.81 -11.59
CA LEU A 62 6.10 9.29 -10.34
C LEU A 62 6.26 10.39 -9.30
N GLU A 63 6.77 11.55 -9.73
CA GLU A 63 6.93 12.75 -8.90
C GLU A 63 5.59 13.24 -8.36
N GLN A 64 4.55 13.26 -9.20
CA GLN A 64 3.19 13.63 -8.79
C GLN A 64 2.67 12.69 -7.70
N PHE A 65 2.84 11.37 -7.88
CA PHE A 65 2.46 10.39 -6.86
C PHE A 65 3.24 10.60 -5.57
N ARG A 66 4.56 10.82 -5.63
CA ARG A 66 5.33 11.02 -4.42
C ARG A 66 4.90 12.26 -3.62
N ARG A 67 4.44 13.32 -4.28
CA ARG A 67 3.96 14.56 -3.62
C ARG A 67 2.63 14.40 -2.89
N ILE A 68 1.78 13.47 -3.34
CA ILE A 68 0.47 13.24 -2.73
C ILE A 68 0.49 12.14 -1.67
N LEU A 69 1.51 11.29 -1.69
CA LEU A 69 1.67 10.20 -0.74
C LEU A 69 2.26 10.74 0.58
N PRO A 70 1.79 10.25 1.72
CA PRO A 70 2.45 10.47 3.01
C PRO A 70 3.93 10.05 2.97
N ASP A 71 4.78 10.78 3.69
CA ASP A 71 6.22 10.57 3.67
C ASP A 71 6.66 9.19 4.16
N ASP A 72 5.90 8.64 5.11
CA ASP A 72 6.08 7.34 5.75
C ASP A 72 5.72 6.15 4.86
N VAL A 73 5.07 6.38 3.70
CA VAL A 73 4.71 5.33 2.75
C VAL A 73 5.87 5.04 1.81
N PRO A 74 6.51 3.85 1.85
CA PRO A 74 7.58 3.53 0.93
C PRO A 74 7.07 3.32 -0.49
N LEU A 75 7.84 3.82 -1.46
CA LEU A 75 7.56 3.65 -2.88
C LEU A 75 8.75 2.99 -3.58
N LEU A 76 8.50 1.85 -4.21
CA LEU A 76 9.50 1.02 -4.87
C LEU A 76 9.22 0.93 -6.38
N ARG A 77 10.19 1.35 -7.20
CA ARG A 77 10.07 1.30 -8.65
C ARG A 77 10.50 -0.06 -9.22
N LYS A 78 9.73 -0.59 -10.17
CA LYS A 78 10.07 -1.77 -10.96
C LYS A 78 11.10 -1.44 -12.07
N PRO A 79 12.07 -2.33 -12.36
CA PRO A 79 12.40 -3.54 -11.59
C PRO A 79 13.16 -3.20 -10.30
N PHE A 80 12.98 -4.01 -9.28
CA PHE A 80 13.71 -3.92 -8.01
C PHE A 80 14.26 -5.30 -7.61
N ALA A 81 15.31 -5.32 -6.80
CA ALA A 81 15.85 -6.56 -6.27
C ALA A 81 14.87 -7.16 -5.21
N PRO A 82 14.60 -8.48 -5.21
CA PRO A 82 13.74 -9.10 -4.20
C PRO A 82 14.19 -8.83 -2.76
N ARG A 83 15.51 -8.66 -2.54
CA ARG A 83 16.07 -8.29 -1.24
C ARG A 83 15.55 -6.93 -0.75
N THR A 84 15.39 -5.95 -1.63
CA THR A 84 14.91 -4.61 -1.27
C THR A 84 13.48 -4.66 -0.75
N LEU A 85 12.59 -5.39 -1.43
CA LEU A 85 11.21 -5.56 -0.97
C LEU A 85 11.16 -6.29 0.38
N ARG A 86 11.92 -7.38 0.54
CA ARG A 86 12.03 -8.10 1.82
C ARG A 86 12.48 -7.20 2.97
N GLN A 87 13.45 -6.31 2.73
CA GLN A 87 13.94 -5.38 3.75
C GLN A 87 12.84 -4.39 4.18
N LEU A 88 12.07 -3.86 3.22
CA LEU A 88 10.94 -2.97 3.54
C LEU A 88 9.86 -3.69 4.33
N ILE A 89 9.54 -4.94 3.96
CA ILE A 89 8.56 -5.75 4.70
C ILE A 89 9.01 -5.91 6.16
N SER A 90 10.23 -6.41 6.39
CA SER A 90 10.76 -6.57 7.76
C SER A 90 10.77 -5.27 8.55
N GLN A 91 11.16 -4.14 7.93
CA GLN A 91 11.18 -2.83 8.61
C GLN A 91 9.81 -2.38 9.09
N LEU A 92 8.74 -2.76 8.39
CA LEU A 92 7.37 -2.32 8.66
C LEU A 92 6.56 -3.32 9.50
N THR A 93 6.92 -4.60 9.50
CA THR A 93 6.21 -5.64 10.27
C THR A 93 6.91 -6.04 11.56
N ASP A 94 8.23 -5.86 11.69
CA ASP A 94 8.99 -6.22 12.90
C ASP A 94 9.01 -5.09 13.95
N GLN A 95 7.99 -4.21 13.94
CA GLN A 95 7.79 -3.12 14.91
C GLN A 95 7.06 -3.61 16.17
#